data_AF-A0A975I5M6-F1
#
_entry.id   AF-A0A975I5M6-F1
#
_cell.length_a   1.000
_cell.length_b   1.000
_cell.length_c   1.000
_cell.angle_alpha   90.00
_cell.angle_beta   90.00
_cell.angle_gamma   90.00
#
_symmetry.space_group_name_H-M   'P 1'
#
loop_
_entity.id
_entity.type
_entity.pdbx_description
1 polymer ?
#
loop_
_entity_poly.entity_id
_entity_poly.type
_entity_poly.pdbx_seq_one_letter_code
_entity_poly.pdbx_strand_id
1 'polypeptide(L)' 'MKPSEKFNRESRDAEKRASRRADEERLKAGEDPAILQRENSIFPEEFFRNARISNRRQSLGR' A
#
# COMPACT_ATOMS: atom_id res chain seq x y z
N MET A 1 28.88 7.16 9.69
CA MET A 1 27.53 6.58 9.50
C MET A 1 27.42 5.34 10.36
N LYS A 2 26.37 5.18 11.16
CA LYS A 2 26.09 3.91 11.86
C LYS A 2 25.65 2.88 10.81
N PRO A 3 26.08 1.61 10.90
CA PRO A 3 25.63 0.59 9.96
C PRO A 3 24.11 0.44 10.10
N SER A 4 23.38 0.61 8.99
CA SER A 4 21.95 0.35 8.94
C SER A 4 21.69 -1.10 9.33
N GLU A 5 20.79 -1.34 10.27
CA GLU A 5 20.33 -2.69 10.60
C GLU A 5 20.00 -3.46 9.32
N LYS A 6 20.53 -4.68 9.20
CA LYS A 6 20.23 -5.54 8.07
C LYS A 6 18.73 -5.79 8.05
N PHE A 7 18.09 -5.32 6.98
CA PHE A 7 16.65 -5.49 6.76
C PHE A 7 16.27 -6.99 6.81
N ASN A 8 15.53 -7.39 7.84
CA ASN A 8 15.08 -8.76 8.00
C ASN A 8 13.83 -9.02 7.15
N ARG A 9 14.05 -9.48 5.92
CA ARG A 9 12.99 -9.77 4.95
C ARG A 9 11.99 -10.81 5.44
N GLU A 10 12.46 -11.86 6.12
CA GLU A 10 11.59 -12.96 6.58
C GLU A 10 10.59 -12.50 7.62
N SER A 11 11.04 -11.69 8.58
CA SER A 11 10.16 -11.11 9.61
C SER A 11 9.07 -10.23 9.00
N ARG A 12 9.42 -9.36 8.04
CA ARG A 12 8.46 -8.52 7.33
C ARG A 12 7.48 -9.35 6.49
N ASP A 13 7.97 -10.38 5.81
CA ASP A 13 7.11 -11.26 5.01
C ASP A 13 6.13 -12.03 5.90
N ALA A 14 6.54 -12.43 7.11
CA ALA A 14 5.66 -13.04 8.10
C ALA A 14 4.57 -12.07 8.58
N GLU A 15 4.95 -10.84 8.93
CA GLU A 15 4.01 -9.77 9.32
C GLU A 15 2.99 -9.48 8.21
N LYS A 16 3.46 -9.35 6.96
CA LYS A 16 2.59 -9.13 5.81
C LYS A 16 1.66 -10.30 5.52
N ARG A 17 2.08 -11.55 5.77
CA ARG A 17 1.17 -12.71 5.66
C ARG A 17 0.10 -12.68 6.74
N ALA A 18 0.45 -12.33 7.98
CA ALA A 18 -0.52 -12.23 9.07
C ALA A 18 -1.58 -11.16 8.78
N SER A 19 -1.15 -9.97 8.34
CA SER A 19 -2.06 -8.88 7.94
C SER A 19 -3.02 -9.30 6.82
N ARG A 20 -2.54 -9.98 5.76
CA ARG A 20 -3.42 -10.46 4.69
C ARG A 20 -4.49 -11.44 5.15
N ARG A 21 -4.18 -12.32 6.12
CA ARG A 21 -5.18 -13.26 6.67
C ARG A 21 -6.27 -12.52 7.44
N ALA A 22 -5.88 -11.53 8.24
CA ALA A 22 -6.83 -10.70 8.98
C ALA A 22 -7.75 -9.92 8.01
N ASP A 23 -7.19 -9.34 6.94
CA ASP A 23 -7.98 -8.65 5.92
C ASP A 23 -8.93 -9.60 5.19
N GLU A 24 -8.50 -10.84 4.91
CA GLU A 24 -9.36 -11.86 4.29
C GLU A 24 -10.55 -12.24 5.18
N GLU A 25 -10.34 -12.36 6.50
CA GLU A 25 -11.41 -12.60 7.47
C GLU A 25 -12.40 -11.44 7.52
N ARG A 26 -11.90 -10.19 7.49
CA ARG A 26 -12.73 -8.96 7.44
C ARG A 26 -13.57 -8.89 6.16
N LEU A 27 -12.96 -9.20 5.01
CA LEU A 27 -13.68 -9.29 3.73
C LEU A 27 -14.78 -10.36 3.78
N LYS A 28 -14.51 -11.53 4.36
CA LYS A 28 -15.52 -12.60 4.54
C LYS A 28 -16.65 -12.18 5.48
N ALA A 29 -16.37 -11.33 6.46
CA ALA A 29 -17.38 -10.74 7.34
C ALA A 29 -18.24 -9.65 6.66
N GLY A 30 -17.95 -9.31 5.40
CA GLY A 30 -18.72 -8.33 4.62
C GLY A 30 -18.23 -6.90 4.76
N GLU A 31 -17.00 -6.69 5.26
CA GLU A 31 -16.42 -5.35 5.33
C GLU A 31 -16.11 -4.78 3.93
N ASP A 32 -16.25 -3.46 3.79
CA ASP A 32 -16.01 -2.77 2.53
C ASP A 32 -14.52 -2.85 2.14
N PRO A 33 -14.19 -3.43 0.98
CA PRO A 33 -12.81 -3.46 0.47
C PRO A 33 -12.13 -2.10 0.39
N ALA A 34 -12.88 -1.00 0.18
CA ALA A 34 -12.33 0.34 0.11
C ALA A 34 -11.73 0.80 1.45
N ILE A 35 -12.33 0.37 2.58
CA ILE A 35 -11.83 0.68 3.92
C ILE A 35 -10.49 -0.04 4.15
N LEU A 36 -10.44 -1.33 3.85
CA LEU A 36 -9.23 -2.15 3.98
C LEU A 36 -8.09 -1.64 3.09
N GLN A 37 -8.41 -1.23 1.86
CA GLN A 37 -7.43 -0.64 0.96
C GLN A 37 -6.87 0.68 1.52
N ARG A 38 -7.73 1.53 2.10
CA ARG A 38 -7.31 2.80 2.71
C ARG A 38 -6.43 2.59 3.92
N GLU A 39 -6.78 1.68 4.82
CA GLU A 39 -5.97 1.35 6.01
C GLU A 39 -4.60 0.78 5.65
N ASN A 40 -4.53 -0.05 4.61
CA ASN A 40 -3.28 -0.67 4.15
C ASN A 40 -2.47 0.22 3.19
N SER A 41 -3.02 1.35 2.77
CA SER A 41 -2.36 2.27 1.84
C SER A 41 -1.15 2.92 2.51
N ILE A 42 -0.02 2.91 1.81
CA ILE A 42 1.15 3.71 2.20
C ILE A 42 0.95 5.21 1.94
N PHE A 43 -0.06 5.54 1.13
CA PHE A 43 -0.38 6.91 0.76
C PHE A 43 -1.51 7.44 1.64
N PRO A 44 -1.36 8.64 2.23
CA PRO A 44 -2.44 9.28 2.98
C PRO A 44 -3.62 9.60 2.05
N GLU A 45 -4.81 9.77 2.65
CA GLU A 45 -6.09 9.90 1.93
C GLU A 45 -6.08 11.01 0.86
N GLU A 46 -5.35 12.11 1.09
CA GLU A 46 -5.29 13.24 0.16
C GLU A 46 -4.06 13.24 -0.76
N PHE A 47 -3.20 12.21 -0.69
CA PHE A 47 -1.93 12.16 -1.43
C PHE A 47 -2.11 12.41 -2.93
N PHE A 48 -3.20 11.89 -3.51
CA PHE A 48 -3.49 12.02 -4.92
C PHE A 48 -4.48 13.15 -5.27
N ARG A 49 -5.02 13.89 -4.29
CA ARG A 49 -6.10 14.87 -4.51
C ARG A 49 -5.75 15.90 -5.60
N ASN A 50 -4.48 16.32 -5.67
CA ASN A 50 -3.97 17.28 -6.64
C ASN A 50 -2.90 16.67 -7.57
N ALA A 51 -2.78 15.34 -7.62
CA ALA A 51 -1.81 14.70 -8.48
C ALA A 51 -2.17 14.97 -9.95
N ARG A 52 -1.26 15.64 -10.66
CA ARG A 52 -1.41 15.85 -12.10
C ARG A 52 -1.34 14.49 -12.81
N ILE A 53 -2.47 14.04 -13.33
CA ILE A 53 -2.51 12.89 -14.23
C ILE A 53 -1.98 13.37 -15.59
N SER A 54 -0.65 13.26 -15.78
CA SER A 54 -0.07 13.49 -17.10
C SER A 54 -0.35 12.27 -17.97
N ASN A 55 -1.07 12.48 -19.07
CA ASN A 55 -1.23 11.43 -20.06
C ASN A 55 0.16 11.07 -20.61
N ARG A 56 0.52 9.79 -20.69
CA ARG A 56 1.87 9.34 -21.09
C ARG A 56 2.31 9.91 -22.44
N ARG A 57 1.34 10.16 -23.34
CA ARG A 57 1.56 10.83 -24.62
C ARG A 57 1.97 12.31 -24.47
N GLN A 58 1.36 13.03 -23.54
CA GLN A 58 1.69 14.42 -23.22
C GLN A 58 3.03 14.56 -22.48
N SER A 59 3.42 13.55 -21.67
CA SER A 59 4.70 13.58 -20.96
C SER A 59 5.90 13.18 -21.81
N LEU A 60 5.69 12.41 -22.88
CA LEU A 60 6.76 11.96 -23.79
C LEU A 60 6.93 12.83 -25.05
N GLY A 61 6.12 13.89 -25.22
CA GLY A 61 6.30 14.88 -26.29
C GLY A 61 6.26 14.33 -27.72
N ARG A 62 5.42 13.32 -28.00
CA ARG A 62 5.24 12.73 -29.33
C ARG A 62 3.82 12.90 -29.86
#